data_AF-A0A5B8MYI0-F1
#
_entry.id   AF-A0A5B8MYI0-F1
#
_cell.length_a   1.000
_cell.length_b   1.000
_cell.length_c   1.000
_cell.angle_alpha   90.00
_cell.angle_beta   90.00
_cell.angle_gamma   90.00
#
_symmetry.space_group_name_H-M   'P 1'
#
loop_
_entity.id
_entity.type
_entity.pdbx_description
1 polymer ?
#
loop_
_entity_poly.entity_id
_entity_poly.type
_entity_poly.pdbx_seq_one_letter_code
_entity_poly.pdbx_strand_id
1 'polypeptide(L)'
;MNHTFRLARSKRKRLPEGWDLVEPTLLEFEERMREAVNESHEGKRKSESTWSITRIHWERNRFIYELYYKKKAISKELYDYLVKAKLCDVNLIAKWRKPGYEYLCSLQAISTKDTNYGTVAACRVPLKLRSPHQWGPSVKTGCISCASCDKGAPIWWFHTGWREHFEEERRKHLEKGKRKQRGGVEEEEDVRGDNAIEERIKRLKEMQKKPEDLVDKEDQAEGEGEPGTSRR
;
A
#
# COMPACT_ATOMS: atom_id res chain seq x y z
N MET A 1 32.27 -19.38 3.67
CA MET A 1 31.84 -20.63 4.36
C MET A 1 30.86 -20.26 5.46
N ASN A 2 29.57 -20.54 5.31
CA ASN A 2 28.54 -20.05 6.24
C ASN A 2 28.61 -20.79 7.58
N HIS A 3 28.76 -19.99 8.63
CA HIS A 3 29.16 -20.40 9.99
C HIS A 3 28.01 -21.01 10.82
N THR A 4 26.76 -20.90 10.38
CA THR A 4 25.55 -21.09 11.22
C THR A 4 25.18 -22.56 11.45
N PHE A 5 25.08 -23.39 10.40
CA PHE A 5 24.83 -24.84 10.57
C PHE A 5 26.07 -25.60 11.01
N ARG A 6 27.26 -25.13 10.61
CA ARG A 6 28.50 -25.69 11.14
C ARG A 6 28.60 -25.44 12.64
N LEU A 7 28.11 -24.32 13.18
CA LEU A 7 28.01 -24.11 14.64
C LEU A 7 26.98 -25.02 15.33
N ALA A 8 25.89 -25.40 14.64
CA ALA A 8 24.94 -26.40 15.15
C ALA A 8 25.60 -27.78 15.31
N ARG A 9 26.46 -28.16 14.36
CA ARG A 9 27.25 -29.40 14.37
C ARG A 9 28.54 -29.34 15.21
N SER A 10 29.13 -28.15 15.38
CA SER A 10 30.52 -27.95 15.85
C SER A 10 30.66 -27.67 17.35
N LYS A 11 29.58 -27.61 18.15
CA LYS A 11 29.73 -27.36 19.60
C LYS A 11 28.93 -28.35 20.42
N ARG A 12 29.54 -29.51 20.73
CA ARG A 12 29.46 -30.30 22.00
C ARG A 12 28.13 -30.25 22.79
N LYS A 13 26.99 -30.11 22.14
CA LYS A 13 25.65 -30.09 22.70
C LYS A 13 24.88 -31.15 21.95
N ARG A 14 24.19 -32.02 22.70
CA ARG A 14 23.29 -33.00 22.12
C ARG A 14 22.28 -32.24 21.25
N LEU A 15 22.16 -32.64 20.00
CA LEU A 15 21.14 -32.13 19.10
C LEU A 15 19.77 -32.46 19.75
N PRO A 16 18.85 -31.49 19.83
CA PRO A 16 17.51 -31.76 20.36
C PRO A 16 16.81 -32.83 19.52
N GLU A 17 15.91 -33.58 20.16
CA GLU A 17 15.11 -34.59 19.50
C GLU A 17 14.29 -34.00 18.35
N GLY A 18 14.27 -34.69 17.20
CA GLY A 18 13.56 -34.26 15.99
C GLY A 18 14.33 -33.31 15.07
N TRP A 19 15.60 -33.01 15.36
CA TRP A 19 16.46 -32.20 14.46
C TRP A 19 16.55 -32.81 13.05
N ASP A 20 16.73 -34.12 12.96
CA ASP A 20 16.94 -34.85 11.70
C ASP A 20 15.78 -34.70 10.70
N LEU A 21 14.56 -34.43 11.19
CA LEU A 21 13.38 -34.23 10.35
C LEU A 21 13.31 -32.82 9.75
N VAL A 22 13.89 -31.84 10.42
CA VAL A 22 13.79 -30.41 10.05
C VAL A 22 15.04 -29.97 9.29
N GLU A 23 16.20 -30.55 9.61
CA GLU A 23 17.49 -30.26 8.99
C GLU A 23 17.48 -30.22 7.46
N PRO A 24 17.02 -31.25 6.72
CA PRO A 24 17.14 -31.26 5.26
C PRO A 24 16.41 -30.07 4.62
N THR A 25 15.18 -29.80 5.07
CA THR A 25 14.39 -28.68 4.56
C THR A 25 15.00 -27.31 4.90
N LEU A 26 15.64 -27.16 6.06
CA LEU A 26 16.30 -25.90 6.41
C LEU A 26 17.58 -25.68 5.60
N LEU A 27 18.29 -26.76 5.24
CA LEU A 27 19.45 -26.71 4.36
C LEU A 27 19.06 -26.29 2.94
N GLU A 28 17.94 -26.81 2.41
CA GLU A 28 17.39 -26.39 1.13
C GLU A 28 17.06 -24.89 1.11
N PHE A 29 16.44 -24.35 2.18
CA PHE A 29 16.20 -22.91 2.28
C PHE A 29 17.49 -22.08 2.33
N GLU A 30 18.55 -22.59 2.95
CA GLU A 30 19.85 -21.90 2.98
C GLU A 30 20.53 -21.93 1.61
N GLU A 31 20.49 -23.07 0.92
CA GLU A 31 21.03 -23.19 -0.43
C GLU A 31 20.34 -22.20 -1.38
N ARG A 32 19.00 -22.20 -1.39
CA ARG A 32 18.20 -21.22 -2.13
C ARG A 32 18.54 -19.78 -1.73
N MET A 33 18.78 -19.51 -0.45
CA MET A 33 19.19 -18.19 0.04
C MET A 33 20.55 -17.79 -0.50
N ARG A 34 21.51 -18.72 -0.56
CA ARG A 34 22.85 -18.49 -1.08
C ARG A 34 22.82 -18.22 -2.58
N GLU A 35 22.04 -19.01 -3.33
CA GLU A 35 21.81 -18.80 -4.75
C GLU A 35 21.19 -17.43 -5.01
N ALA A 36 20.15 -17.06 -4.26
CA ALA A 36 19.49 -15.76 -4.41
C ALA A 36 20.40 -14.56 -4.09
N VAL A 37 21.37 -14.73 -3.18
CA VAL A 37 22.38 -13.70 -2.88
C VAL A 37 23.44 -13.60 -3.97
N ASN A 38 23.80 -14.73 -4.60
CA ASN A 38 24.79 -14.79 -5.67
C ASN A 38 24.23 -14.49 -7.07
N GLU A 39 22.90 -14.48 -7.22
CA GLU A 39 22.22 -14.22 -8.49
C GLU A 39 22.64 -12.85 -9.06
N SER A 40 23.00 -12.80 -10.35
CA SER A 40 23.37 -11.56 -10.99
C SER A 40 22.19 -10.56 -10.98
N HIS A 41 22.52 -9.28 -10.81
CA HIS A 41 21.55 -8.18 -10.70
C HIS A 41 21.39 -7.42 -12.03
N GLU A 42 21.83 -8.00 -13.14
CA GLU A 42 21.86 -7.33 -14.43
C GLU A 42 20.43 -7.21 -15.00
N GLY A 43 20.03 -5.98 -15.34
CA GLY A 43 18.68 -5.66 -15.83
C GLY A 43 17.58 -5.58 -14.76
N LYS A 44 17.86 -5.89 -13.49
CA LYS A 44 16.91 -5.75 -12.37
C LYS A 44 17.11 -4.42 -11.64
N ARG A 45 16.03 -3.88 -11.05
CA ARG A 45 16.18 -2.74 -10.13
C ARG A 45 16.91 -3.20 -8.88
N LYS A 46 17.71 -2.33 -8.26
CA LYS A 46 18.44 -2.65 -7.01
C LYS A 46 17.56 -3.28 -5.92
N SER A 47 16.30 -2.83 -5.84
CA SER A 47 15.34 -3.37 -4.90
C SER A 47 14.84 -4.77 -5.24
N GLU A 48 14.70 -5.08 -6.54
CA GLU A 48 14.21 -6.37 -7.05
C GLU A 48 15.14 -7.52 -6.70
N SER A 49 16.45 -7.28 -6.66
CA SER A 49 17.46 -8.24 -6.20
C SER A 49 17.17 -8.77 -4.78
N THR A 50 16.58 -7.93 -3.91
CA THR A 50 16.32 -8.30 -2.51
C THR A 50 14.97 -8.99 -2.30
N TRP A 51 14.11 -9.03 -3.32
CA TRP A 51 12.78 -9.60 -3.19
C TRP A 51 12.85 -11.12 -3.01
N SER A 52 13.66 -11.82 -3.81
CA SER A 52 13.90 -13.26 -3.71
C SER A 52 14.39 -13.65 -2.30
N ILE A 53 15.28 -12.83 -1.73
CA ILE A 53 15.80 -13.00 -0.38
C ILE A 53 14.67 -12.88 0.66
N THR A 54 13.86 -11.82 0.56
CA THR A 54 12.75 -11.59 1.50
C THR A 54 11.71 -12.72 1.46
N ARG A 55 11.43 -13.26 0.27
CA ARG A 55 10.54 -14.39 0.08
C ARG A 55 11.06 -15.66 0.76
N ILE A 56 12.30 -16.06 0.49
CA ILE A 56 12.90 -17.26 1.09
C ILE A 56 12.97 -17.12 2.61
N HIS A 57 13.29 -15.92 3.11
CA HIS A 57 13.26 -15.63 4.53
C HIS A 57 11.86 -15.84 5.13
N TRP A 58 10.80 -15.40 4.44
CA TRP A 58 9.42 -15.63 4.86
C TRP A 58 9.07 -17.13 4.87
N GLU A 59 9.38 -17.86 3.78
CA GLU A 59 9.09 -19.30 3.64
C GLU A 59 9.76 -20.12 4.75
N ARG A 60 11.05 -19.87 5.00
CA ARG A 60 11.82 -20.53 6.06
C ARG A 60 11.18 -20.33 7.44
N ASN A 61 10.82 -19.09 7.77
CA ASN A 61 10.18 -18.79 9.05
C ASN A 61 8.76 -19.38 9.14
N ARG A 62 8.02 -19.36 8.03
CA ARG A 62 6.66 -19.90 7.98
C ARG A 62 6.64 -21.39 8.21
N PHE A 63 7.60 -22.11 7.62
CA PHE A 63 7.80 -23.53 7.84
C PHE A 63 7.97 -23.86 9.33
N ILE A 64 8.86 -23.14 10.02
CA ILE A 64 9.08 -23.32 11.47
C ILE A 64 7.81 -22.98 12.26
N TYR A 65 7.13 -21.89 11.91
CA TYR A 65 5.88 -21.47 12.57
C TYR A 65 4.79 -22.54 12.44
N GLU A 66 4.62 -23.11 11.26
CA GLU A 66 3.62 -24.14 11.00
C GLU A 66 3.94 -25.44 11.74
N LEU A 67 5.20 -25.85 11.79
CA LEU A 67 5.61 -27.04 12.52
C LEU A 67 5.39 -26.91 14.03
N TYR A 68 5.66 -25.74 14.62
CA TYR A 68 5.54 -25.55 16.07
C TYR A 68 4.13 -25.16 16.51
N TYR A 69 3.51 -24.14 15.90
CA TYR A 69 2.23 -23.58 16.39
C TYR A 69 0.99 -24.24 15.78
N LYS A 70 1.05 -24.73 14.52
CA LYS A 70 -0.11 -25.31 13.84
C LYS A 70 -0.12 -26.84 13.97
N LYS A 71 0.93 -27.49 13.48
CA LYS A 71 1.05 -28.96 13.45
C LYS A 71 1.56 -29.54 14.77
N LYS A 72 2.23 -28.74 15.61
CA LYS A 72 2.83 -29.15 16.89
C LYS A 72 3.74 -30.39 16.78
N ALA A 73 4.46 -30.51 15.66
CA ALA A 73 5.35 -31.62 15.36
C ALA A 73 6.75 -31.47 16.01
N ILE A 74 7.07 -30.27 16.49
CA ILE A 74 8.37 -29.92 17.08
C ILE A 74 8.22 -29.69 18.59
N SER A 75 9.19 -30.19 19.37
CA SER A 75 9.28 -29.92 20.81
C SER A 75 9.66 -28.45 21.11
N LYS A 76 9.27 -27.95 22.28
CA LYS A 76 9.65 -26.59 22.71
C LYS A 76 11.18 -26.43 22.78
N GLU A 77 11.90 -27.47 23.17
CA GLU A 77 13.37 -27.45 23.27
C GLU A 77 14.03 -27.24 21.90
N LEU A 78 13.54 -27.93 20.87
CA LEU A 78 14.02 -27.76 19.50
C LEU A 78 13.68 -26.37 18.95
N TYR A 79 12.48 -25.85 19.23
CA TYR A 79 12.14 -24.48 18.85
C TYR A 79 13.05 -23.43 19.52
N ASP A 80 13.28 -23.55 20.83
CA ASP A 80 14.18 -22.66 21.58
C ASP A 80 15.63 -22.76 21.06
N TYR A 81 16.04 -23.94 20.59
CA TYR A 81 17.33 -24.13 19.92
C TYR A 81 17.41 -23.38 18.57
N LEU A 82 16.40 -23.51 17.72
CA LEU A 82 16.33 -22.82 16.42
C LEU A 82 16.40 -21.29 16.59
N VAL A 83 15.74 -20.77 17.62
CA VAL A 83 15.79 -19.34 18.00
C VAL A 83 17.21 -18.94 18.43
N LYS A 84 17.85 -19.71 19.31
CA LYS A 84 19.23 -19.43 19.76
C LYS A 84 20.25 -19.51 18.62
N ALA A 85 20.04 -20.43 17.68
CA ALA A 85 20.87 -20.59 16.48
C ALA A 85 20.63 -19.50 15.43
N LYS A 86 19.69 -18.58 15.65
CA LYS A 86 19.29 -17.52 14.70
C LYS A 86 18.82 -18.06 13.34
N LEU A 87 18.30 -19.29 13.31
CA LEU A 87 17.69 -19.87 12.12
C LEU A 87 16.27 -19.35 11.90
N CYS A 88 15.68 -18.81 12.97
CA CYS A 88 14.34 -18.26 13.01
C CYS A 88 14.34 -16.77 13.43
N ASP A 89 13.47 -15.97 12.81
CA ASP A 89 13.14 -14.61 13.21
C ASP A 89 11.96 -14.62 14.19
N VAL A 90 12.29 -14.50 15.46
CA VAL A 90 11.33 -14.47 16.58
C VAL A 90 10.38 -13.28 16.46
N ASN A 91 10.86 -12.13 16.00
CA ASN A 91 10.06 -10.92 15.94
C ASN A 91 8.98 -11.05 14.86
N LEU A 92 9.31 -11.63 13.71
CA LEU A 92 8.35 -11.91 12.65
C LEU A 92 7.29 -12.93 13.11
N ILE A 93 7.71 -14.03 13.72
CA ILE A 93 6.80 -15.05 14.25
C ILE A 93 5.88 -14.47 15.34
N ALA A 94 6.41 -13.62 16.22
CA ALA A 94 5.62 -12.96 17.25
C ALA A 94 4.51 -12.08 16.65
N LYS A 95 4.72 -11.50 15.45
CA LYS A 95 3.67 -10.75 14.75
C LYS A 95 2.60 -11.68 14.17
N TRP A 96 2.95 -12.83 13.62
CA TRP A 96 1.96 -13.77 13.05
C TRP A 96 0.98 -14.33 14.07
N ARG A 97 1.34 -14.29 15.37
CA ARG A 97 0.43 -14.65 16.47
C ARG A 97 -0.62 -13.59 16.77
N LYS A 98 -0.45 -12.35 16.28
CA LYS A 98 -1.39 -11.24 16.51
C LYS A 98 -2.45 -11.22 15.40
N PRO A 99 -3.73 -10.96 15.74
CA PRO A 99 -4.79 -10.85 14.74
C PRO A 99 -4.48 -9.72 13.75
N GLY A 100 -4.77 -9.95 12.48
CA GLY A 100 -4.50 -9.00 11.39
C GLY A 100 -3.05 -9.01 10.86
N TYR A 101 -2.14 -9.75 11.49
CA TYR A 101 -0.74 -9.89 11.06
C TYR A 101 -0.36 -11.33 10.70
N GLU A 102 -1.31 -12.26 10.66
CA GLU A 102 -1.10 -13.70 10.48
C GLU A 102 -0.30 -14.08 9.22
N TYR A 103 -0.35 -13.23 8.20
CA TYR A 103 0.30 -13.42 6.90
C TYR A 103 1.24 -12.26 6.54
N LEU A 104 1.77 -11.56 7.55
CA LEU A 104 2.74 -10.48 7.35
C LEU A 104 3.97 -10.97 6.56
N CYS A 105 4.36 -10.26 5.50
CA CYS A 105 5.47 -10.66 4.63
C CYS A 105 6.85 -10.39 5.23
N SER A 106 7.03 -9.29 5.98
CA SER A 106 8.28 -8.95 6.67
C SER A 106 8.04 -7.85 7.70
N LEU A 107 9.02 -7.64 8.60
CA LEU A 107 8.99 -6.53 9.55
C LEU A 107 9.15 -5.16 8.88
N GLN A 108 9.79 -5.10 7.70
CA GLN A 108 9.90 -3.87 6.91
C GLN A 108 8.53 -3.36 6.44
N ALA A 109 7.56 -4.25 6.25
CA ALA A 109 6.22 -3.85 5.81
C ALA A 109 5.43 -3.05 6.86
N ILE A 110 5.78 -3.18 8.13
CA ILE A 110 5.13 -2.48 9.26
C ILE A 110 5.98 -1.35 9.83
N SER A 111 7.23 -1.23 9.38
CA SER A 111 8.17 -0.22 9.86
C SER A 111 7.82 1.13 9.26
N THR A 112 7.43 2.09 10.11
CA THR A 112 7.10 3.46 9.69
C THR A 112 8.35 4.24 9.27
N LYS A 113 9.52 3.85 9.76
CA LYS A 113 10.82 4.46 9.41
C LYS A 113 11.24 4.16 7.97
N ASP A 114 10.65 3.11 7.39
CA ASP A 114 11.01 2.63 6.07
C ASP A 114 10.29 3.37 4.93
N THR A 115 9.31 4.22 5.22
CA THR A 115 8.54 4.97 4.23
C THR A 115 8.68 6.48 4.47
N ASN A 116 8.63 7.26 3.39
CA ASN A 116 8.83 8.72 3.45
C ASN A 116 7.75 9.44 4.29
N TYR A 117 6.54 8.89 4.33
CA TYR A 117 5.38 9.49 5.00
C TYR A 117 5.09 8.88 6.38
N GLY A 118 5.98 8.04 6.91
CA GLY A 118 5.76 7.41 8.22
C GLY A 118 4.62 6.38 8.24
N THR A 119 4.19 5.89 7.07
CA THR A 119 3.08 4.95 6.91
C THR A 119 3.58 3.50 6.77
N VAL A 120 2.65 2.54 6.83
CA VAL A 120 2.94 1.13 6.52
C VAL A 120 3.16 0.93 5.03
N ALA A 121 3.85 -0.15 4.65
CA ALA A 121 4.07 -0.47 3.25
C ALA A 121 2.74 -0.74 2.52
N ALA A 122 2.68 -0.40 1.23
CA ALA A 122 1.49 -0.59 0.40
C ALA A 122 0.94 -2.02 0.50
N CYS A 123 1.83 -3.03 0.58
CA CYS A 123 1.47 -4.44 0.72
C CYS A 123 0.60 -4.78 1.95
N ARG A 124 0.47 -3.90 2.95
CA ARG A 124 -0.41 -4.09 4.10
C ARG A 124 -1.85 -3.67 3.87
N VAL A 125 -2.11 -2.88 2.83
CA VAL A 125 -3.46 -2.39 2.50
C VAL A 125 -4.21 -3.50 1.75
N PRO A 126 -5.43 -3.88 2.13
CA PRO A 126 -6.23 -4.86 1.39
C PRO A 126 -6.38 -4.50 -0.09
N LEU A 127 -6.29 -5.48 -1.00
CA LEU A 127 -6.35 -5.20 -2.44
C LEU A 127 -7.64 -4.50 -2.88
N LYS A 128 -8.76 -4.83 -2.22
CA LYS A 128 -10.09 -4.23 -2.47
C LYS A 128 -10.15 -2.72 -2.19
N LEU A 129 -9.29 -2.23 -1.31
CA LEU A 129 -9.21 -0.81 -0.92
C LEU A 129 -8.19 -0.03 -1.73
N ARG A 130 -7.37 -0.72 -2.54
CA ARG A 130 -6.37 -0.08 -3.40
C ARG A 130 -6.96 0.21 -4.76
N SER A 131 -6.50 1.29 -5.40
CA SER A 131 -6.81 1.53 -6.80
C SER A 131 -6.17 0.44 -7.69
N PRO A 132 -6.82 0.04 -8.80
CA PRO A 132 -6.28 -0.96 -9.74
C PRO A 132 -4.88 -0.62 -10.30
N HIS A 133 -4.55 0.67 -10.33
CA HIS A 133 -3.24 1.17 -10.75
C HIS A 133 -2.14 0.91 -9.70
N GLN A 134 -2.50 0.82 -8.42
CA GLN A 134 -1.59 0.65 -7.28
C GLN A 134 -1.46 -0.79 -6.80
N TRP A 135 -1.93 -1.75 -7.59
CA TRP A 135 -1.83 -3.15 -7.22
C TRP A 135 -0.40 -3.69 -7.22
N GLY A 136 0.58 -3.01 -7.83
CA GLY A 136 1.95 -3.50 -8.01
C GLY A 136 2.70 -3.91 -6.72
N PRO A 137 3.83 -4.64 -6.88
CA PRO A 137 4.62 -5.11 -5.74
C PRO A 137 5.22 -3.95 -4.94
N SER A 138 5.36 -4.17 -3.64
CA SER A 138 6.07 -3.26 -2.74
C SER A 138 7.54 -3.16 -3.12
N VAL A 139 8.07 -1.94 -3.22
CA VAL A 139 9.45 -1.67 -3.64
C VAL A 139 10.46 -2.42 -2.79
N LYS A 140 10.29 -2.50 -1.46
CA LYS A 140 11.30 -3.14 -0.59
C LYS A 140 11.20 -4.66 -0.55
N THR A 141 9.98 -5.18 -0.48
CA THR A 141 9.76 -6.60 -0.15
C THR A 141 9.36 -7.44 -1.35
N GLY A 142 8.93 -6.83 -2.46
CA GLY A 142 8.34 -7.53 -3.61
C GLY A 142 6.94 -8.09 -3.34
N CYS A 143 6.44 -7.98 -2.11
CA CYS A 143 5.11 -8.44 -1.75
C CYS A 143 4.06 -7.49 -2.32
N ILE A 144 3.05 -8.05 -2.97
CA ILE A 144 1.87 -7.33 -3.45
C ILE A 144 0.89 -7.11 -2.31
N SER A 145 0.51 -8.18 -1.61
CA SER A 145 -0.39 -8.08 -0.47
C SER A 145 -0.04 -9.11 0.58
N CYS A 146 0.02 -8.65 1.82
CA CYS A 146 0.17 -9.44 3.04
C CYS A 146 -0.93 -9.07 4.06
N ALA A 147 -2.03 -8.50 3.58
CA ALA A 147 -3.21 -8.25 4.38
C ALA A 147 -3.89 -9.58 4.70
N SER A 148 -4.25 -9.81 5.97
CA SER A 148 -4.88 -11.08 6.38
C SER A 148 -6.24 -11.32 5.73
N CYS A 149 -6.92 -10.29 5.23
CA CYS A 149 -8.24 -10.38 4.63
C CYS A 149 -8.26 -10.76 3.14
N ASP A 150 -7.10 -10.85 2.46
CA ASP A 150 -7.08 -11.04 1.00
C ASP A 150 -7.10 -12.53 0.61
N LYS A 151 -6.01 -13.29 0.84
CA LYS A 151 -5.87 -14.68 0.37
C LYS A 151 -5.27 -15.67 1.38
N GLY A 152 -5.18 -15.30 2.65
CA GLY A 152 -4.61 -16.20 3.67
C GLY A 152 -3.14 -16.58 3.43
N ALA A 153 -2.39 -15.79 2.66
CA ALA A 153 -0.94 -15.88 2.46
C ALA A 153 -0.44 -14.59 1.76
N PRO A 154 0.85 -14.24 1.88
CA PRO A 154 1.40 -13.16 1.08
C PRO A 154 1.35 -13.49 -0.42
N ILE A 155 0.91 -12.53 -1.21
CA ILE A 155 0.97 -12.58 -2.67
C ILE A 155 2.30 -11.97 -3.09
N TRP A 156 3.11 -12.75 -3.81
CA TRP A 156 4.42 -12.34 -4.32
C TRP A 156 4.38 -12.06 -5.82
N TRP A 157 5.32 -11.24 -6.28
CA TRP A 157 5.43 -10.73 -7.65
C TRP A 157 5.54 -11.81 -8.75
N PHE A 158 6.01 -13.01 -8.40
CA PHE A 158 6.29 -14.10 -9.34
C PHE A 158 5.14 -15.10 -9.51
N HIS A 159 4.07 -15.03 -8.70
CA HIS A 159 2.92 -15.92 -8.90
C HIS A 159 2.29 -15.59 -10.25
N THR A 160 2.53 -16.47 -11.22
CA THR A 160 2.10 -16.37 -12.61
C THR A 160 0.58 -16.23 -12.66
N GLY A 161 0.10 -15.24 -13.40
CA GLY A 161 -1.30 -14.82 -13.43
C GLY A 161 -1.57 -13.52 -12.67
N TRP A 162 -0.67 -13.05 -11.80
CA TRP A 162 -0.84 -11.75 -11.15
C TRP A 162 -0.63 -10.59 -12.15
N ARG A 163 0.42 -10.63 -12.96
CA ARG A 163 0.69 -9.58 -13.96
C ARG A 163 -0.45 -9.46 -14.98
N GLU A 164 -0.86 -10.56 -15.60
CA GLU A 164 -1.87 -10.58 -16.66
C GLU A 164 -3.29 -10.28 -16.14
N HIS A 165 -3.75 -10.93 -15.07
CA HIS A 165 -5.08 -10.68 -14.51
C HIS A 165 -5.23 -9.23 -14.04
N PHE A 166 -4.18 -8.65 -13.45
CA PHE A 166 -4.25 -7.29 -12.93
C PHE A 166 -3.96 -6.22 -13.99
N GLU A 167 -3.15 -6.52 -15.02
CA GLU A 167 -3.06 -5.67 -16.22
C GLU A 167 -4.38 -5.66 -16.99
N GLU A 168 -5.07 -6.80 -17.08
CA GLU A 168 -6.38 -6.87 -17.71
C GLU A 168 -7.47 -6.19 -16.89
N GLU A 169 -7.51 -6.37 -15.56
CA GLU A 169 -8.43 -5.64 -14.69
C GLU A 169 -8.12 -4.14 -14.66
N ARG A 170 -6.83 -3.76 -14.67
CA ARG A 170 -6.41 -2.35 -14.83
C ARG A 170 -6.86 -1.81 -16.19
N ARG A 171 -6.71 -2.57 -17.28
CA ARG A 171 -7.18 -2.21 -18.62
C ARG A 171 -8.69 -2.03 -18.62
N LYS A 172 -9.46 -2.95 -18.04
CA LYS A 172 -10.92 -2.87 -17.91
C LYS A 172 -11.35 -1.68 -17.06
N HIS A 173 -10.64 -1.34 -15.98
CA HIS A 173 -10.93 -0.15 -15.17
C HIS A 173 -10.57 1.16 -15.88
N LEU A 174 -9.44 1.22 -16.58
CA LEU A 174 -9.07 2.33 -17.45
C LEU A 174 -10.08 2.50 -18.60
N GLU A 175 -10.51 1.40 -19.20
CA GLU A 175 -11.55 1.37 -20.23
C GLU A 175 -12.90 1.78 -19.68
N LYS A 176 -13.30 1.35 -18.48
CA LYS A 176 -14.52 1.84 -17.80
C LYS A 176 -14.43 3.33 -17.46
N GLY A 177 -13.25 3.82 -17.05
CA GLY A 177 -12.99 5.25 -16.88
C GLY A 177 -13.15 6.03 -18.19
N LYS A 178 -12.57 5.51 -19.28
CA LYS A 178 -12.72 6.06 -20.64
C LYS A 178 -14.14 5.94 -21.18
N ARG A 179 -14.88 4.88 -20.86
CA ARG A 179 -16.27 4.65 -21.28
C ARG A 179 -17.24 5.47 -20.45
N LYS A 180 -16.89 5.83 -19.22
CA LYS A 180 -17.60 6.84 -18.41
C LYS A 180 -17.31 8.26 -18.90
N GLN A 181 -16.12 8.52 -19.45
CA GLN A 181 -15.78 9.73 -20.20
C GLN A 181 -16.39 9.80 -21.61
N ARG A 182 -16.66 8.65 -22.27
CA ARG A 182 -17.25 8.57 -23.62
C ARG A 182 -18.76 8.31 -23.64
N GLY A 183 -19.33 7.78 -22.55
CA GLY A 183 -20.75 7.49 -22.37
C GLY A 183 -21.48 8.55 -21.53
N GLY A 184 -20.82 9.68 -21.29
CA GLY A 184 -21.38 10.91 -20.75
C GLY A 184 -20.90 12.07 -21.60
N VAL A 185 -21.11 11.97 -22.92
CA VAL A 185 -21.04 13.09 -23.85
C VAL A 185 -22.25 12.99 -24.79
N GLU A 186 -23.43 13.33 -24.27
CA GLU A 186 -24.00 14.59 -24.73
C GLU A 186 -23.21 15.66 -23.95
N GLU A 187 -22.63 16.63 -24.66
CA GLU A 187 -21.73 17.63 -24.11
C GLU A 187 -22.38 18.37 -22.92
N GLU A 188 -22.05 17.97 -21.70
CA GLU A 188 -21.97 18.89 -20.57
C GLU A 188 -20.49 19.12 -20.29
N GLU A 189 -19.98 20.22 -20.84
CA GLU A 189 -18.73 20.83 -20.37
C GLU A 189 -18.82 21.04 -18.85
N ASP A 190 -17.69 20.99 -18.14
CA ASP A 190 -17.60 21.14 -16.69
C ASP A 190 -17.90 22.60 -16.27
N VAL A 191 -19.19 22.95 -16.33
CA VAL A 191 -19.78 24.28 -16.13
C VAL A 191 -19.84 24.65 -14.62
N ARG A 192 -19.41 23.77 -13.71
CA ARG A 192 -19.59 23.97 -12.26
C ARG A 192 -18.44 24.74 -11.60
N GLY A 193 -17.24 24.71 -12.17
CA GLY A 193 -16.10 25.52 -11.73
C GLY A 193 -16.15 26.94 -12.29
N ASP A 194 -16.49 27.07 -13.57
CA ASP A 194 -16.39 28.34 -14.29
C ASP A 194 -17.59 29.25 -14.08
N ASN A 195 -18.82 28.72 -13.94
CA ASN A 195 -20.00 29.55 -13.60
C ASN A 195 -19.89 30.21 -12.23
N ALA A 196 -19.27 29.53 -11.25
CA ALA A 196 -19.06 30.07 -9.91
C ALA A 196 -17.99 31.16 -9.90
N ILE A 197 -17.05 31.13 -10.85
CA ILE A 197 -16.03 32.16 -11.04
C ILE A 197 -16.61 33.33 -11.85
N GLU A 198 -17.38 33.07 -12.91
CA GLU A 198 -18.07 34.10 -13.69
C GLU A 198 -19.14 34.86 -12.89
N GLU A 199 -19.95 34.19 -12.07
CA GLU A 199 -20.89 34.88 -11.17
C GLU A 199 -20.14 35.77 -10.16
N ARG A 200 -18.99 35.31 -9.67
CA ARG A 200 -18.16 36.06 -8.71
C ARG A 200 -17.50 37.26 -9.38
N ILE A 201 -17.04 37.11 -10.64
CA ILE A 201 -16.52 38.21 -11.47
C ILE A 201 -17.64 39.20 -11.82
N LYS A 202 -18.87 38.75 -12.11
CA LYS A 202 -20.02 39.60 -12.39
C LYS A 202 -20.44 40.43 -11.17
N ARG A 203 -20.51 39.80 -9.98
CA ARG A 203 -20.76 40.50 -8.71
C ARG A 203 -19.66 41.50 -8.35
N LEU A 204 -18.39 41.17 -8.62
CA LEU A 204 -17.27 42.10 -8.43
C LEU A 204 -17.33 43.29 -9.40
N LYS A 205 -17.75 43.08 -10.65
CA LYS A 205 -17.96 44.14 -11.64
C LYS A 205 -19.16 45.03 -11.31
N GLU A 206 -20.25 44.48 -10.77
CA GLU A 206 -21.40 45.25 -10.30
C GLU A 206 -21.07 46.11 -9.06
N MET A 207 -20.25 45.59 -8.14
CA MET A 207 -19.74 46.36 -7.00
C MET A 207 -18.77 47.48 -7.41
N GLN A 208 -18.07 47.32 -8.53
CA GLN A 208 -17.22 48.38 -9.11
C GLN A 208 -18.00 49.39 -9.98
N LYS A 209 -19.27 49.14 -10.30
CA LYS A 209 -20.07 49.99 -11.22
C LYS A 209 -20.85 51.13 -10.54
N LYS A 210 -20.53 51.47 -9.29
CA LYS A 210 -20.85 52.78 -8.70
C LYS A 210 -19.63 53.25 -7.94
N PRO A 211 -18.98 54.34 -8.39
CA PRO A 211 -19.47 55.63 -7.93
C PRO A 211 -19.31 56.75 -8.96
N GLU A 212 -20.13 56.81 -10.00
CA GLU A 212 -20.31 58.02 -10.81
C GLU A 212 -21.78 58.05 -11.24
N ASP A 213 -22.55 58.91 -10.57
CA ASP A 213 -23.88 59.45 -10.91
C ASP A 213 -24.61 59.81 -9.61
N LEU A 214 -23.97 60.69 -8.83
CA LEU A 214 -24.59 61.50 -7.77
C LEU A 214 -24.01 62.92 -7.87
N VAL A 215 -24.17 63.55 -9.03
CA VAL A 215 -24.11 65.01 -9.19
C VAL A 215 -25.09 65.38 -10.31
N ASP A 216 -25.84 66.47 -10.09
CA ASP A 216 -26.71 67.18 -11.03
C ASP A 216 -28.14 66.67 -11.27
N LYS A 217 -29.03 66.99 -10.32
CA LYS A 217 -30.30 67.68 -10.64
C LYS A 217 -30.68 68.65 -9.51
N GLU A 218 -29.94 69.74 -9.42
CA GLU A 218 -30.50 71.02 -9.00
C GLU A 218 -30.42 71.99 -10.19
N ASP A 219 -31.44 72.84 -10.28
CA ASP A 219 -31.60 74.03 -11.12
C ASP A 219 -32.35 73.95 -12.47
N GLN A 220 -33.53 74.61 -12.39
CA GLN A 220 -34.39 75.24 -13.42
C GLN A 220 -35.45 74.33 -14.08
N ALA A 221 -36.76 74.62 -14.06
CA ALA A 221 -37.46 75.88 -13.87
C ALA A 221 -38.87 75.71 -13.28
N GLU A 222 -39.20 76.68 -12.41
CA GLU A 222 -40.46 77.37 -12.12
C GLU A 222 -41.78 76.90 -12.77
N GLY A 223 -42.87 76.93 -11.98
CA GLY A 223 -44.21 77.18 -12.52
C GLY A 223 -45.41 76.54 -11.80
N GLU A 224 -45.85 77.21 -10.72
CA GLU A 224 -47.27 77.38 -10.30
C GLU A 224 -48.06 76.23 -9.61
N GLY A 225 -48.62 76.55 -8.44
CA GLY A 225 -50.00 76.15 -8.10
C GLY A 225 -50.23 75.25 -6.88
N GLU A 226 -50.05 75.80 -5.67
CA GLU A 226 -50.69 75.39 -4.41
C GLU A 226 -52.26 75.36 -4.48
N PRO A 227 -53.01 74.99 -3.41
CA PRO A 227 -53.04 73.73 -2.66
C PRO A 227 -54.51 73.30 -2.38
N GLY A 228 -54.77 72.17 -1.70
CA GLY A 228 -56.15 71.79 -1.39
C GLY A 228 -56.37 70.64 -0.42
N THR A 229 -56.07 70.90 0.86
CA THR A 229 -56.90 70.52 2.03
C THR A 229 -57.47 69.08 2.07
N SER A 230 -56.89 68.21 2.90
CA SER A 230 -57.24 68.02 4.31
C SER A 230 -58.30 66.93 4.53
N ARG A 231 -57.83 65.84 5.14
CA ARG A 231 -58.43 65.09 6.27
C ARG A 231 -59.97 65.01 6.32
N ARG A 232 -60.49 63.80 6.41
CA ARG A 232 -60.55 63.04 7.67
C ARG A 232 -60.92 61.58 7.42
#